data_AF-A0A0D8XLX5-F1
#
_entry.id   AF-A0A0D8XLX5-F1
#
_cell.length_a   1.000
_cell.length_b   1.000
_cell.length_c   1.000
_cell.angle_alpha   90.00
_cell.angle_beta   90.00
_cell.angle_gamma   90.00
#
_symmetry.space_group_name_H-M   'P 1'
#
loop_
_entity.id
_entity.type
_entity.pdbx_description
1 polymer ?
#
loop_
_entity_poly.entity_id
_entity_poly.type
_entity_poly.pdbx_seq_one_letter_code
_entity_poly.pdbx_strand_id
1 'polypeptide(L)'
;MKVERFKNSRPCGFFEAQFFHCMEAYGAKLGRMYCDLELRDFKECMTGDKQRKRAEAIAAQRKKLYREGKLDKPFLDDHPQPGQCYPDYFERKEEYL
;
A
#
# COMPACT_ATOMS: atom_id res chain seq x y z
N MET A 1 22.66 -1.70 -12.68
CA MET A 1 22.21 -2.66 -11.64
C MET A 1 20.97 -3.35 -12.18
N LYS A 2 21.05 -4.63 -12.56
CA LYS A 2 19.87 -5.40 -12.97
C LYS A 2 19.10 -5.73 -11.69
N VAL A 3 17.92 -5.15 -11.52
CA VAL A 3 17.02 -5.52 -10.41
C VAL A 3 16.37 -6.83 -10.83
N GLU A 4 16.87 -7.95 -10.32
CA GLU A 4 16.24 -9.25 -10.54
C GLU A 4 14.83 -9.24 -9.90
N ARG A 5 13.83 -9.72 -10.66
CA ARG A 5 12.45 -9.86 -10.21
C ARG A 5 12.38 -10.82 -9.03
N PHE A 6 12.38 -10.30 -7.80
CA PHE A 6 12.01 -11.07 -6.62
C PHE A 6 10.50 -11.33 -6.69
N LYS A 7 10.11 -12.51 -7.22
CA LYS A 7 8.72 -13.01 -7.12
C LYS A 7 8.41 -13.26 -5.64
N ASN A 8 8.04 -12.21 -4.93
CA ASN A 8 7.65 -12.26 -3.54
C ASN A 8 6.30 -12.99 -3.45
N SER A 9 6.33 -14.30 -3.28
CA SER A 9 5.15 -15.13 -2.99
C SER A 9 4.52 -14.84 -1.62
N ARG A 10 5.03 -13.84 -0.89
CA ARG A 10 4.56 -13.42 0.44
C ARG A 10 4.03 -11.98 0.38
N PRO A 11 2.92 -11.67 1.06
CA PRO A 11 2.18 -10.41 0.93
C PRO A 11 2.98 -9.13 1.26
N CYS A 12 4.11 -9.23 1.98
CA CYS A 12 4.95 -8.08 2.33
C CYS A 12 6.44 -8.25 2.00
N GLY A 13 6.79 -9.23 1.15
CA GLY A 13 8.21 -9.57 0.88
C GLY A 13 9.03 -8.42 0.27
N PHE A 14 8.38 -7.52 -0.48
CA PHE A 14 9.05 -6.36 -1.07
C PHE A 14 9.51 -5.35 -0.01
N PHE A 15 8.62 -5.00 0.92
CA PHE A 15 8.93 -4.08 2.01
C PHE A 15 9.92 -4.69 3.01
N GLU A 16 9.81 -6.00 3.24
CA GLU A 16 10.79 -6.75 4.04
C GLU A 16 12.19 -6.64 3.43
N ALA A 17 12.33 -6.89 2.13
CA ALA A 17 13.61 -6.78 1.42
C ALA A 17 14.19 -5.35 1.49
N GLN A 18 13.36 -4.32 1.26
CA GLN A 18 13.82 -2.93 1.37
C GLN A 18 14.32 -2.57 2.78
N PHE A 19 13.61 -2.99 3.82
CA PHE A 19 14.03 -2.77 5.19
C PHE A 19 15.38 -3.43 5.48
N PHE A 20 15.56 -4.69 5.08
CA PHE A 20 16.84 -5.37 5.28
C PHE A 20 17.98 -4.79 4.45
N HIS A 21 17.73 -4.30 3.23
CA HIS A 21 18.73 -3.57 2.45
C HIS A 21 19.19 -2.27 3.14
N CYS A 22 18.27 -1.51 3.73
CA CYS A 22 18.65 -0.33 4.51
C CYS A 22 19.45 -0.73 5.77
N MET A 23 19.02 -1.76 6.47
CA MET A 23 19.70 -2.27 7.67
C MET A 23 21.10 -2.83 7.37
N GLU A 24 21.29 -3.43 6.20
CA GLU A 24 22.60 -3.88 5.72
C GLU A 24 23.53 -2.69 5.46
N ALA A 25 23.04 -1.61 4.87
CA ALA A 25 23.83 -0.42 4.57
C ALA A 25 24.28 0.36 5.82
N TYR A 26 23.41 0.51 6.83
CA TYR A 26 23.69 1.34 8.02
C TYR A 26 24.01 0.55 9.29
N GLY A 27 23.71 -0.74 9.32
CA GLY A 27 23.86 -1.60 10.50
C GLY A 27 22.85 -1.30 11.62
N ALA A 28 22.85 -2.14 12.66
CA ALA A 28 21.81 -2.11 13.70
C ALA A 28 21.75 -0.84 14.57
N LYS A 29 22.86 -0.10 14.71
CA LYS A 29 22.92 1.12 15.53
C LYS A 29 22.33 2.33 14.79
N LEU A 30 22.82 2.61 13.59
CA LEU A 30 22.37 3.75 12.79
C LEU A 30 21.05 3.46 12.05
N GLY A 31 20.80 2.20 11.71
CA GLY A 31 19.57 1.78 11.02
C GLY A 31 18.28 2.09 11.78
N ARG A 32 18.32 2.18 13.12
CA ARG A 32 17.14 2.63 13.90
C ARG A 32 16.73 4.07 13.59
N MET A 33 17.67 4.91 13.17
CA MET A 33 17.42 6.31 12.85
C MET A 33 17.15 6.50 11.36
N TYR A 34 17.95 5.85 10.50
CA TYR A 34 17.86 6.05 9.06
C TYR A 34 16.80 5.17 8.37
N CYS A 35 16.55 3.96 8.88
CA CYS A 35 15.63 3.00 8.27
C CYS A 35 14.21 3.04 8.86
N ASP A 36 13.83 4.15 9.51
CA ASP A 36 12.50 4.31 10.13
C ASP A 36 11.38 4.34 9.09
N LEU A 37 11.65 4.90 7.90
CA LEU A 37 10.67 4.96 6.81
C LEU A 37 10.33 3.56 6.31
N GLU A 38 11.34 2.77 5.97
CA GLU A 38 11.22 1.40 5.49
C GLU A 38 10.57 0.50 6.54
N LEU A 39 10.92 0.70 7.81
CA LEU A 39 10.30 -0.03 8.92
C LEU A 39 8.82 0.32 9.07
N ARG A 40 8.45 1.60 8.91
CA ARG A 40 7.05 2.04 8.98
C ARG A 40 6.22 1.51 7.83
N ASP A 41 6.80 1.40 6.64
CA ASP A 41 6.13 0.85 5.46
C ASP A 41 5.97 -0.67 5.59
N PHE A 42 7.00 -1.38 6.04
CA PHE A 42 6.91 -2.80 6.33
C PHE A 42 5.86 -3.11 7.40
N LYS A 43 5.82 -2.33 8.49
CA LYS A 43 4.80 -2.45 9.53
C LYS A 43 3.40 -2.17 9.00
N GLU A 44 3.24 -1.17 8.14
CA GLU A 44 1.94 -0.84 7.54
C GLU A 44 1.45 -1.96 6.63
N CYS A 45 2.33 -2.56 5.81
CA CYS A 45 1.95 -3.70 4.99
C CYS A 45 1.46 -4.88 5.84
N MET A 46 2.11 -5.16 6.97
CA MET A 46 1.70 -6.26 7.86
C MET A 46 0.37 -6.01 8.57
N THR A 47 0.09 -4.77 8.99
CA THR A 47 -1.13 -4.48 9.77
C THR A 47 -2.29 -3.94 8.96
N GLY A 48 -2.02 -3.31 7.80
CA GLY A 48 -3.02 -2.63 6.96
C GLY A 48 -3.73 -1.46 7.66
N ASP A 49 -3.20 -0.97 8.78
CA ASP A 49 -3.94 -0.04 9.65
C ASP A 49 -4.21 1.30 8.97
N LYS A 50 -3.23 1.84 8.24
CA LYS A 50 -3.41 3.14 7.58
C LYS A 50 -4.34 3.00 6.38
N GLN A 51 -4.20 1.93 5.60
CA GLN A 51 -5.12 1.62 4.50
C GLN A 51 -6.57 1.51 4.98
N ARG A 52 -6.81 0.77 6.06
CA ARG A 52 -8.15 0.64 6.68
C ARG A 52 -8.72 1.97 7.14
N LYS A 53 -7.95 2.73 7.94
CA LYS A 53 -8.38 4.06 8.42
C LYS A 53 -8.69 5.02 7.28
N ARG A 54 -7.89 4.97 6.20
CA ARG A 54 -8.14 5.76 5.00
C ARG A 54 -9.47 5.38 4.35
N ALA A 55 -9.75 4.09 4.17
CA ALA A 55 -11.01 3.63 3.59
C ALA A 55 -12.22 4.05 4.45
N GLU A 56 -12.12 3.92 5.77
CA GLU A 56 -13.15 4.35 6.73
C GLU A 56 -13.41 5.86 6.65
N ALA A 57 -12.35 6.67 6.59
CA ALA A 57 -12.47 8.13 6.47
C ALA A 57 -13.14 8.54 5.15
N ILE A 58 -12.76 7.90 4.03
CA ILE A 58 -13.39 8.14 2.72
C ILE A 58 -14.88 7.76 2.76
N ALA A 59 -15.21 6.59 3.32
CA ALA A 59 -16.59 6.13 3.45
C ALA A 59 -17.43 7.07 4.33
N ALA A 60 -16.86 7.57 5.44
CA ALA A 60 -17.53 8.51 6.33
C ALA A 60 -17.82 9.85 5.63
N GLN A 61 -16.84 10.40 4.89
CA GLN A 61 -17.03 11.65 4.14
C GLN A 61 -18.09 11.50 3.04
N ARG A 62 -18.09 10.40 2.29
CA ARG A 62 -19.11 10.15 1.26
C ARG A 62 -20.52 10.06 1.85
N LYS A 63 -20.68 9.33 2.95
CA LYS A 63 -21.97 9.26 3.68
C LYS A 63 -22.43 10.63 4.16
N LYS A 64 -21.51 11.49 4.60
CA LYS A 64 -21.81 12.88 4.98
C LYS A 64 -22.31 13.69 3.79
N LEU A 65 -21.61 13.66 2.65
CA LEU A 65 -21.99 14.40 1.44
C LEU A 65 -23.34 13.95 0.85
N TYR A 66 -23.63 12.64 0.91
CA TYR A 66 -24.93 12.09 0.53
C TYR A 66 -26.06 12.63 1.43
N ARG A 67 -25.84 12.65 2.75
CA ARG A 67 -26.81 13.22 3.71
C ARG A 67 -27.02 14.73 3.53
N GLU A 68 -26.00 15.45 3.06
CA GLU A 68 -26.09 16.87 2.70
C GLU A 68 -26.78 17.11 1.34
N GLY A 69 -27.11 16.05 0.58
CA GLY A 69 -27.73 16.16 -0.74
C GLY A 69 -26.79 16.62 -1.85
N LYS A 70 -25.47 16.67 -1.59
CA LYS A 70 -24.45 17.05 -2.59
C LYS A 70 -24.08 15.90 -3.54
N LEU A 71 -24.49 14.69 -3.19
CA LEU A 71 -24.15 13.47 -3.91
C LEU A 71 -25.42 12.63 -4.06
N ASP A 72 -25.72 12.16 -5.28
CA ASP A 72 -26.95 11.41 -5.56
C ASP A 72 -26.95 9.99 -4.95
N LYS A 73 -25.75 9.40 -4.82
CA LYS A 73 -25.54 8.07 -4.21
C LYS A 73 -24.29 8.07 -3.33
N PRO A 74 -24.27 7.39 -2.19
CA PRO A 74 -23.12 7.40 -1.28
C PRO A 74 -21.89 6.64 -1.84
N PHE A 75 -22.08 5.67 -2.72
CA PHE A 75 -21.00 4.94 -3.38
C PHE A 75 -21.37 4.71 -4.86
N LEU A 76 -20.37 4.59 -5.74
CA LEU A 76 -20.59 4.20 -7.14
C LEU A 76 -20.91 2.71 -7.20
N ASP A 77 -21.77 2.32 -8.13
CA ASP A 77 -22.14 0.92 -8.36
C ASP A 77 -20.96 0.14 -8.99
N ASP A 78 -20.22 0.75 -9.92
CA ASP A 78 -18.98 0.22 -10.49
C ASP A 78 -17.78 0.43 -9.54
N HIS A 79 -17.56 -0.54 -8.68
CA HIS A 79 -16.38 -0.63 -7.83
C HIS A 79 -15.70 -1.98 -8.04
N PRO A 80 -14.35 -2.03 -8.02
CA PRO A 80 -13.65 -3.30 -8.05
C PRO A 80 -14.10 -4.14 -6.85
N GLN A 81 -14.46 -5.40 -7.12
CA GLN A 81 -14.95 -6.32 -6.10
C GLN A 81 -13.85 -6.55 -5.04
N PRO A 82 -14.18 -6.60 -3.74
CA PRO A 82 -13.19 -6.90 -2.70
C PRO A 82 -12.52 -8.25 -3.00
N GLY A 83 -11.20 -8.25 -3.13
CA GLY A 83 -10.41 -9.44 -3.53
C GLY A 83 -9.96 -9.45 -4.99
N GLN A 84 -10.42 -8.52 -5.84
CA GLN A 84 -9.74 -8.24 -7.10
C GLN A 84 -8.47 -7.43 -6.83
N CYS A 85 -7.40 -8.14 -6.46
CA CYS A 85 -6.06 -7.57 -6.50
C CYS A 85 -5.69 -7.37 -7.96
N TYR A 86 -5.84 -6.15 -8.46
CA TYR A 86 -5.19 -5.81 -9.72
C TYR A 86 -3.68 -5.79 -9.47
N PRO A 87 -2.90 -6.36 -10.39
CA PRO A 87 -1.46 -6.23 -10.37
C PRO A 87 -1.12 -4.74 -10.25
N ASP A 88 -0.18 -4.40 -9.37
CA ASP A 88 0.13 -3.01 -9.02
C ASP A 88 0.46 -2.18 -10.27
N TYR A 89 0.37 -0.85 -10.18
CA TYR A 89 0.71 0.02 -11.33
C TYR A 89 2.11 -0.26 -11.91
N PHE A 90 3.01 -0.85 -11.12
CA PHE A 90 4.34 -1.30 -11.54
C PHE A 90 4.34 -2.56 -12.41
N GLU A 91 3.28 -3.36 -12.36
CA GLU A 91 3.09 -4.59 -13.12
C GLU A 91 2.33 -4.35 -14.45
N ARG A 92 1.54 -3.27 -14.55
CA ARG A 92 0.80 -2.91 -15.79
C ARG A 92 1.62 -2.30 -16.93
N LYS A 93 2.94 -2.11 -16.76
CA LYS A 93 3.77 -1.46 -17.80
C LYS A 93 4.00 -2.32 -19.04
N GLU A 94 3.66 -3.61 -19.03
CA GLU A 94 3.81 -4.51 -20.18
C GLU A 94 2.54 -4.62 -21.05
N GLU A 95 1.43 -3.95 -20.72
CA GLU A 95 0.16 -4.06 -21.47
C GLU A 95 -0.01 -3.00 -22.59
N TYR A 96 0.98 -2.12 -22.78
CA TYR A 96 1.00 -1.08 -23.83
C TYR A 96 2.26 -1.17 -24.71
N LEU A 97 2.72 -2.38 -25.05
CA LEU A 97 3.79 -2.60 -26.02
C LEU A 97 3.42 -3.70 -27.01
#